data_AF-A0A523ZRY7-F1
#
_entry.id   AF-A0A523ZRY7-F1
#
_cell.length_a   1.000
_cell.length_b   1.000
_cell.length_c   1.000
_cell.angle_alpha   90.00
_cell.angle_beta   90.00
_cell.angle_gamma   90.00
#
_symmetry.space_group_name_H-M   'P 1'
#
loop_
_entity.id
_entity.type
_entity.pdbx_description
1 polymer ?
#
loop_
_entity_poly.entity_id
_entity_poly.type
_entity_poly.pdbx_seq_one_letter_code
_entity_poly.pdbx_strand_id
1 'polypeptide(L)'
;VRKEQYKPDFVILSIESNVTNFIFKDLKTETRYLFQEINGKGTPQSFATGVKAFISVNASFDEERSTRNVLAKITGSDKKLKDEYFVIGGHMDHLGISPLGDVYNGANDNASGTAVVMEIARVMKLNKAKPKRTVVFAAWAGEEQGLLGSRYYADNSPSIEKTIAYINMDMVGHGSGNVPFRGEYYGPQIWKLLKEKLPEEIMEYVKPGRGGPGGSDHTPFLQKGVPAFAVMTEGYHFKYHRPGDDIDLIKPEILKRVGDFVYAAVQILASEPGDLIQPMRQAVYYLKYQDLANFKFEPLTHVIEKHGDAKNSHVDLQVAVVEGKEGLSGDELRVDIINSLFDLPEKMKKAKGLSLYAPNRSISMNSRQGKTTVMLGLRGIDSFRDNPKWAKVLVEQGLHFAVADDLSSLFGEEGLTEDGKKFIKAVNSSGLLLLVKGLDAAQMKGLLEESKKPMVFIERELPDEETLELIKEKNFALGLVLGADEDPAAYFKKLEEAKKAIGSRYLIIVNENCLWGSAGKDQMLQVISEMIKEKYERMDYSNLFTSTFIRVLRSARGGGTTTTFAYRPF
;
A
#
# COMPACT_ATOMS: atom_id res chain seq x y z
N VAL A 1 9.29 -11.71 -18.61
CA VAL A 1 10.11 -10.70 -17.90
C VAL A 1 10.40 -9.55 -18.84
N ARG A 2 10.39 -8.28 -18.39
CA ARG A 2 10.67 -7.15 -19.29
C ARG A 2 12.17 -7.05 -19.56
N LYS A 3 12.58 -6.95 -20.83
CA LYS A 3 13.99 -6.81 -21.25
C LYS A 3 14.74 -5.70 -20.50
N GLU A 4 14.06 -4.60 -20.17
CA GLU A 4 14.64 -3.47 -19.44
C GLU A 4 15.15 -3.85 -18.03
N GLN A 5 14.58 -4.89 -17.42
CA GLN A 5 14.93 -5.39 -16.10
C GLN A 5 16.11 -6.37 -16.13
N TYR A 6 16.39 -7.02 -17.26
CA TYR A 6 17.54 -7.88 -17.40
C TYR A 6 18.82 -7.05 -17.49
N LYS A 7 19.75 -7.29 -16.56
CA LYS A 7 21.05 -6.62 -16.48
C LYS A 7 22.15 -7.69 -16.59
N PRO A 8 22.71 -7.95 -17.78
CA PRO A 8 23.68 -9.04 -17.98
C PRO A 8 24.94 -8.85 -17.12
N ASP A 9 25.31 -7.61 -16.81
CA ASP A 9 26.48 -7.27 -15.99
C ASP A 9 26.20 -7.28 -14.47
N PHE A 10 24.98 -7.63 -14.06
CA PHE A 10 24.58 -7.66 -12.65
C PHE A 10 24.05 -9.04 -12.28
N VAL A 11 24.86 -9.78 -11.52
CA VAL A 11 24.54 -11.16 -11.11
C VAL A 11 23.87 -11.15 -9.74
N ILE A 12 22.72 -11.83 -9.64
CA ILE A 12 22.02 -12.12 -8.39
C ILE A 12 22.10 -13.64 -8.15
N LEU A 13 22.49 -14.04 -6.93
CA LEU A 13 22.62 -15.44 -6.55
C LEU A 13 21.97 -15.71 -5.21
N SER A 14 21.27 -16.84 -5.13
CA SER A 14 20.87 -17.45 -3.87
C SER A 14 21.95 -18.45 -3.47
N ILE A 15 22.45 -18.34 -2.23
CA ILE A 15 23.45 -19.25 -1.68
C ILE A 15 22.90 -19.90 -0.42
N GLU A 16 23.31 -21.14 -0.18
CA GLU A 16 22.95 -21.87 1.01
C GLU A 16 23.61 -21.27 2.27
N SER A 17 23.01 -21.53 3.44
CA SER A 17 23.49 -21.02 4.72
C SER A 17 24.90 -21.52 5.09
N ASN A 18 25.35 -22.66 4.56
CA ASN A 18 26.72 -23.15 4.75
C ASN A 18 27.76 -22.21 4.13
N VAL A 19 27.47 -21.63 2.95
CA VAL A 19 28.35 -20.68 2.26
C VAL A 19 28.39 -19.37 3.05
N THR A 20 27.24 -18.87 3.50
CA THR A 20 27.23 -17.65 4.34
C THR A 20 27.92 -17.90 5.67
N ASN A 21 27.66 -19.03 6.35
CA ASN A 21 28.36 -19.39 7.58
C ASN A 21 29.88 -19.46 7.38
N PHE A 22 30.34 -20.01 6.26
CA PHE A 22 31.76 -20.04 5.92
C PHE A 22 32.34 -18.62 5.74
N ILE A 23 31.62 -17.71 5.07
CA ILE A 23 32.07 -16.32 4.87
C ILE A 23 32.21 -15.58 6.20
N PHE A 24 31.33 -15.86 7.16
CA PHE A 24 31.24 -15.13 8.42
C PHE A 24 31.98 -15.79 9.59
N LYS A 25 32.49 -17.02 9.45
CA LYS A 25 33.00 -17.84 10.56
C LYS A 25 34.12 -17.19 11.40
N ASP A 26 34.98 -16.39 10.78
CA ASP A 26 36.15 -15.77 11.43
C ASP A 26 35.92 -14.28 11.75
N LEU A 27 34.74 -13.75 11.44
CA LEU A 27 34.40 -12.35 11.66
C LEU A 27 33.84 -12.13 13.07
N LYS A 28 34.13 -10.98 13.68
CA LYS A 28 33.59 -10.60 15.00
C LYS A 28 32.10 -10.20 14.96
N THR A 29 31.40 -10.49 13.87
CA THR A 29 30.00 -10.13 13.66
C THR A 29 29.24 -11.33 13.09
N GLU A 30 27.95 -11.39 13.39
CA GLU A 30 27.07 -12.44 12.88
C GLU A 30 26.06 -11.83 11.90
N THR A 31 25.63 -12.65 10.95
CA THR A 31 24.64 -12.25 9.93
C THR A 31 23.37 -11.68 10.56
N ARG A 32 22.91 -12.24 11.70
CA ARG A 32 21.73 -11.75 12.43
C ARG A 32 21.86 -10.31 12.90
N TYR A 33 23.03 -9.91 13.43
CA TYR A 33 23.28 -8.55 13.86
C TYR A 33 23.24 -7.58 12.66
N LEU A 34 23.87 -7.96 11.55
CA LEU A 34 23.88 -7.15 10.34
C LEU A 34 22.47 -6.96 9.76
N PHE A 35 21.63 -8.00 9.77
CA PHE A 35 20.23 -7.86 9.37
C PHE A 35 19.47 -6.86 10.25
N GLN A 36 19.71 -6.86 11.57
CA GLN A 36 19.10 -5.87 12.47
C GLN A 36 19.56 -4.45 12.15
N GLU A 37 20.86 -4.24 11.93
CA GLU A 37 21.42 -2.93 11.57
C GLU A 37 20.90 -2.41 10.22
N ILE A 38 20.86 -3.28 9.20
CA ILE A 38 20.32 -2.94 7.87
C ILE A 38 18.84 -2.55 8.01
N ASN A 39 18.05 -3.33 8.74
CA ASN A 39 16.62 -3.05 8.93
C ASN A 39 16.39 -1.78 9.77
N GLY A 40 17.23 -1.52 10.77
CA GLY A 40 17.11 -0.35 11.66
C GLY A 40 17.53 0.96 11.00
N LYS A 41 18.64 0.94 10.24
CA LYS A 41 19.22 2.13 9.60
C LYS A 41 18.72 2.35 8.18
N GLY A 42 18.23 1.32 7.50
CA GLY A 42 17.84 1.38 6.09
C GLY A 42 19.02 1.62 5.15
N THR A 43 20.25 1.36 5.59
CA THR A 43 21.48 1.55 4.82
C THR A 43 22.33 0.28 4.81
N PRO A 44 23.08 0.02 3.72
CA PRO A 44 24.01 -1.13 3.66
C PRO A 44 25.04 -1.09 4.79
N GLN A 45 25.35 -2.26 5.37
CA GLN A 45 26.43 -2.44 6.35
C GLN A 45 27.63 -3.10 5.67
N SER A 46 28.33 -2.32 4.83
CA SER A 46 29.42 -2.81 3.98
C SER A 46 30.76 -2.84 4.73
N PHE A 47 31.44 -3.99 4.69
CA PHE A 47 32.81 -4.16 5.22
C PHE A 47 33.50 -5.34 4.53
N ALA A 48 34.84 -5.41 4.63
CA ALA A 48 35.61 -6.51 4.06
C ALA A 48 35.47 -7.77 4.91
N THR A 49 35.03 -8.88 4.30
CA THR A 49 34.93 -10.19 4.97
C THR A 49 36.26 -10.96 4.97
N GLY A 50 37.25 -10.53 4.18
CA GLY A 50 38.51 -11.25 3.98
C GLY A 50 38.39 -12.49 3.08
N VAL A 51 37.17 -12.93 2.75
CA VAL A 51 36.90 -14.04 1.83
C VAL A 51 36.84 -13.54 0.40
N LYS A 52 37.60 -14.18 -0.49
CA LYS A 52 37.49 -13.99 -1.94
C LYS A 52 36.85 -15.22 -2.55
N ALA A 53 35.82 -15.01 -3.37
CA ALA A 53 35.14 -16.07 -4.10
C ALA A 53 35.16 -15.75 -5.60
N PHE A 54 35.31 -16.79 -6.42
CA PHE A 54 35.08 -16.70 -7.86
C PHE A 54 33.68 -17.22 -8.15
N ILE A 55 32.93 -16.44 -8.92
CA ILE A 55 31.56 -16.74 -9.28
C ILE A 55 31.50 -16.85 -10.79
N SER A 56 31.00 -17.99 -11.29
CA SER A 56 30.75 -18.20 -12.70
C SER A 56 29.29 -18.60 -12.87
N VAL A 57 28.55 -17.79 -13.62
CA VAL A 57 27.12 -18.04 -13.91
C VAL A 57 26.96 -18.06 -15.42
N ASN A 58 26.42 -19.16 -15.95
CA ASN A 58 25.98 -19.24 -17.33
C ASN A 58 24.46 -19.18 -17.35
N ALA A 59 23.91 -17.98 -17.53
CA ALA A 59 22.48 -17.73 -17.61
C ALA A 59 22.15 -17.06 -18.95
N SER A 60 21.24 -17.66 -19.71
CA SER A 60 20.71 -17.09 -20.94
C SER A 60 19.32 -16.52 -20.70
N PHE A 61 19.11 -15.25 -21.04
CA PHE A 61 17.78 -14.69 -21.14
C PHE A 61 17.22 -14.96 -22.55
N ASP A 62 16.05 -15.59 -22.62
CA ASP A 62 15.35 -15.90 -23.86
C ASP A 62 13.95 -15.30 -23.79
N GLU A 63 13.77 -14.17 -24.47
CA GLU A 63 12.52 -13.41 -24.51
C GLU A 63 11.42 -14.14 -25.31
N GLU A 64 11.81 -14.99 -26.25
CA GLU A 64 10.90 -15.67 -27.20
C GLU A 64 10.52 -17.08 -26.72
N ARG A 65 10.94 -17.47 -25.51
CA ARG A 65 10.62 -18.78 -24.95
C ARG A 65 9.11 -18.92 -24.77
N SER A 66 8.52 -19.76 -25.61
CA SER A 66 7.07 -20.01 -25.55
C SER A 66 6.67 -20.77 -24.29
N THR A 67 5.57 -20.35 -23.67
CA THR A 67 4.86 -21.08 -22.63
C THR A 67 3.35 -20.95 -22.87
N ARG A 68 2.50 -21.68 -22.13
CA ARG A 68 1.05 -21.65 -22.35
C ARG A 68 0.27 -21.84 -21.05
N ASN A 69 -0.72 -20.99 -20.82
CA ASN A 69 -1.76 -21.28 -19.83
C ASN A 69 -2.67 -22.40 -20.35
N VAL A 70 -3.24 -23.21 -19.45
CA VAL A 70 -4.29 -24.17 -19.79
C VAL A 70 -5.58 -23.73 -19.11
N LEU A 71 -6.61 -23.45 -19.92
CA LEU A 71 -7.91 -22.99 -19.45
C LEU A 71 -9.00 -23.97 -19.86
N ALA A 72 -9.91 -24.27 -18.94
CA ALA A 72 -11.16 -24.96 -19.20
C ALA A 72 -12.32 -24.19 -18.59
N LYS A 73 -13.55 -24.40 -19.09
CA LYS A 73 -14.73 -23.76 -18.50
C LYS A 73 -15.97 -24.64 -18.51
N ILE A 74 -16.84 -24.42 -17.54
CA ILE A 74 -18.25 -24.85 -17.55
C ILE A 74 -19.08 -23.59 -17.77
N THR A 75 -19.74 -23.49 -18.92
CA THR A 75 -20.59 -22.35 -19.29
C THR A 75 -21.78 -22.24 -18.35
N GLY A 76 -22.06 -21.01 -17.89
CA GLY A 76 -23.22 -20.70 -17.07
C GLY A 76 -24.55 -21.00 -17.77
N SER A 77 -25.54 -21.43 -16.98
CA SER A 77 -26.87 -21.83 -17.43
C SER A 77 -27.88 -20.67 -17.44
N ASP A 78 -27.61 -19.60 -16.70
CA ASP A 78 -28.53 -18.47 -16.58
C ASP A 78 -28.28 -17.44 -17.70
N LYS A 79 -29.34 -16.98 -18.36
CA LYS A 79 -29.21 -16.08 -19.53
C LYS A 79 -28.57 -14.73 -19.19
N LYS A 80 -28.71 -14.24 -17.95
CA LYS A 80 -28.17 -12.95 -17.50
C LYS A 80 -26.78 -13.11 -16.90
N LEU A 81 -26.54 -14.20 -16.18
CA LEU A 81 -25.30 -14.39 -15.42
C LEU A 81 -24.24 -15.24 -16.13
N LYS A 82 -24.58 -15.94 -17.22
CA LYS A 82 -23.60 -16.82 -17.92
C LYS A 82 -22.35 -16.10 -18.42
N ASP A 83 -22.44 -14.79 -18.66
CA ASP A 83 -21.33 -13.96 -19.14
C ASP A 83 -20.55 -13.29 -17.99
N GLU A 84 -20.87 -13.62 -16.75
CA GLU A 84 -20.04 -13.37 -15.56
C GLU A 84 -19.20 -14.62 -15.25
N TYR A 85 -17.95 -14.38 -14.81
CA TYR A 85 -16.95 -15.43 -14.66
C TYR A 85 -16.50 -15.55 -13.21
N PHE A 86 -16.48 -16.78 -12.69
CA PHE A 86 -15.74 -17.11 -11.48
C PHE A 86 -14.53 -17.96 -11.86
N VAL A 87 -13.34 -17.52 -11.49
CA VAL A 87 -12.10 -18.20 -11.84
C VAL A 87 -11.59 -18.95 -10.60
N ILE A 88 -11.15 -20.19 -10.79
CA ILE A 88 -10.30 -20.89 -9.85
C ILE A 88 -9.03 -21.35 -10.56
N GLY A 89 -7.90 -21.35 -9.89
CA GLY A 89 -6.64 -21.68 -10.53
C GLY A 89 -5.46 -21.81 -9.59
N GLY A 90 -4.33 -22.21 -10.17
CA GLY A 90 -3.01 -22.31 -9.55
C GLY A 90 -1.99 -22.48 -10.67
N HIS A 91 -0.72 -22.17 -10.42
CA HIS A 91 0.31 -22.37 -11.44
C HIS A 91 0.73 -23.83 -11.56
N MET A 92 1.17 -24.19 -12.77
CA MET A 92 1.62 -25.54 -13.12
C MET A 92 3.14 -25.62 -13.35
N ASP A 93 3.82 -24.49 -13.47
CA ASP A 93 5.28 -24.45 -13.58
C ASP A 93 5.96 -24.53 -12.22
N HIS A 94 7.23 -24.92 -12.24
CA HIS A 94 8.15 -24.82 -11.11
C HIS A 94 9.57 -24.52 -11.63
N LEU A 95 10.58 -24.52 -10.75
CA LEU A 95 11.95 -24.08 -11.03
C LEU A 95 12.75 -24.97 -12.00
N GLY A 96 12.29 -26.18 -12.30
CA GLY A 96 12.95 -27.08 -13.25
C GLY A 96 14.16 -27.81 -12.67
N ILE A 97 15.31 -27.74 -13.33
CA ILE A 97 16.53 -28.48 -12.95
C ILE A 97 17.63 -27.49 -12.55
N SER A 98 18.24 -27.71 -11.39
CA SER A 98 19.37 -26.92 -10.88
C SER A 98 20.59 -27.05 -11.81
N PRO A 99 21.53 -26.09 -11.80
CA PRO A 99 22.81 -26.24 -12.51
C PRO A 99 23.63 -27.46 -12.07
N LEU A 100 23.35 -28.02 -10.88
CA LEU A 100 24.00 -29.22 -10.35
C LEU A 100 23.28 -30.52 -10.75
N GLY A 101 22.12 -30.42 -11.43
CA GLY A 101 21.32 -31.56 -11.87
C GLY A 101 20.20 -31.97 -10.92
N ASP A 102 20.00 -31.26 -9.81
CA ASP A 102 18.88 -31.52 -8.90
C ASP A 102 17.56 -31.14 -9.55
N VAL A 103 16.55 -31.99 -9.44
CA VAL A 103 15.21 -31.70 -9.96
C VAL A 103 14.40 -31.03 -8.86
N TYR A 104 13.84 -29.86 -9.15
CA TYR A 104 12.82 -29.23 -8.33
C TYR A 104 11.46 -29.75 -8.79
N ASN A 105 10.93 -30.75 -8.08
CA ASN A 105 9.69 -31.43 -8.46
C ASN A 105 8.43 -30.58 -8.24
N GLY A 106 8.44 -29.70 -7.23
CA GLY A 106 7.33 -28.76 -6.99
C GLY A 106 6.04 -29.45 -6.60
N ALA A 107 6.13 -30.55 -5.85
CA ALA A 107 4.95 -31.34 -5.49
C ALA A 107 3.92 -30.50 -4.72
N ASN A 108 4.38 -29.67 -3.78
CA ASN A 108 3.52 -28.73 -3.08
C ASN A 108 3.42 -27.40 -3.81
N ASP A 109 4.53 -26.89 -4.33
CA ASP A 109 4.65 -25.64 -5.09
C ASP A 109 4.94 -25.90 -6.57
N ASN A 110 3.94 -26.03 -7.45
CA ASN A 110 2.52 -25.99 -7.14
C ASN A 110 1.69 -27.07 -7.84
N ALA A 111 2.27 -28.26 -7.99
CA ALA A 111 1.51 -29.41 -8.47
C ALA A 111 0.27 -29.70 -7.59
N SER A 112 0.36 -29.42 -6.28
CA SER A 112 -0.76 -29.57 -5.34
C SER A 112 -1.98 -28.69 -5.68
N GLY A 113 -1.79 -27.40 -5.96
CA GLY A 113 -2.86 -26.47 -6.33
C GLY A 113 -3.46 -26.83 -7.69
N THR A 114 -2.61 -27.13 -8.67
CA THR A 114 -3.03 -27.60 -9.99
C THR A 114 -3.86 -28.89 -9.91
N ALA A 115 -3.46 -29.85 -9.07
CA ALA A 115 -4.21 -31.09 -8.86
C ALA A 115 -5.61 -30.84 -8.30
N VAL A 116 -5.76 -29.92 -7.34
CA VAL A 116 -7.08 -29.54 -6.80
C VAL A 116 -7.95 -28.88 -7.87
N VAL A 117 -7.41 -27.96 -8.67
CA VAL A 117 -8.15 -27.34 -9.81
C VAL A 117 -8.69 -28.40 -10.76
N MET A 118 -7.84 -29.35 -11.16
CA MET A 118 -8.22 -30.44 -12.06
C MET A 118 -9.31 -31.35 -11.45
N GLU A 119 -9.19 -31.66 -10.16
CA GLU A 119 -10.14 -32.51 -9.47
C GLU A 119 -11.52 -31.86 -9.33
N ILE A 120 -11.58 -30.57 -9.00
CA ILE A 120 -12.84 -29.81 -8.96
C ILE A 120 -13.51 -29.80 -10.34
N ALA A 121 -12.73 -29.59 -11.42
CA ALA A 121 -13.26 -29.64 -12.78
C ALA A 121 -13.86 -31.02 -13.11
N ARG A 122 -13.16 -32.10 -12.74
CA ARG A 122 -13.61 -33.50 -12.92
C ARG A 122 -14.92 -33.76 -12.16
N VAL A 123 -14.98 -33.40 -10.87
CA VAL A 123 -16.15 -33.59 -10.01
C VAL A 123 -17.35 -32.80 -10.54
N MET A 124 -17.18 -31.53 -10.88
CA MET A 124 -18.27 -30.72 -11.46
C MET A 124 -18.80 -31.31 -12.76
N LYS A 125 -17.92 -31.80 -13.64
CA LYS A 125 -18.31 -32.44 -14.90
C LYS A 125 -19.10 -33.73 -14.66
N LEU A 126 -18.63 -34.60 -13.76
CA LEU A 126 -19.31 -35.87 -13.42
C LEU A 126 -20.68 -35.64 -12.79
N ASN A 127 -20.80 -34.63 -11.93
CA ASN A 127 -22.06 -34.24 -11.31
C ASN A 127 -22.99 -33.46 -12.25
N LYS A 128 -22.63 -33.29 -13.53
CA LYS A 128 -23.39 -32.53 -14.54
C LYS A 128 -23.76 -31.13 -14.03
N ALA A 129 -22.83 -30.47 -13.35
CA ALA A 129 -23.05 -29.16 -12.74
C ALA A 129 -23.56 -28.15 -13.78
N LYS A 130 -24.57 -27.37 -13.39
CA LYS A 130 -25.15 -26.27 -14.19
C LYS A 130 -25.08 -24.96 -13.39
N PRO A 131 -23.88 -24.40 -13.16
CA PRO A 131 -23.77 -23.12 -12.46
C PRO A 131 -24.53 -22.04 -13.21
N LYS A 132 -24.95 -20.95 -12.55
CA LYS A 132 -25.61 -19.83 -13.22
C LYS A 132 -24.58 -18.98 -13.99
N ARG A 133 -23.43 -18.73 -13.37
CA ARG A 133 -22.25 -18.08 -13.95
C ARG A 133 -21.33 -19.08 -14.63
N THR A 134 -20.47 -18.59 -15.52
CA THR A 134 -19.40 -19.42 -16.09
C THR A 134 -18.30 -19.63 -15.05
N VAL A 135 -17.89 -20.89 -14.86
CA VAL A 135 -16.74 -21.23 -14.00
C VAL A 135 -15.55 -21.54 -14.90
N VAL A 136 -14.43 -20.88 -14.65
CA VAL A 136 -13.16 -21.06 -15.38
C VAL A 136 -12.16 -21.75 -14.46
N PHE A 137 -11.52 -22.79 -14.98
CA PHE A 137 -10.45 -23.53 -14.35
C PHE A 137 -9.15 -23.16 -15.06
N ALA A 138 -8.16 -22.72 -14.31
CA ALA A 138 -6.91 -22.23 -14.88
C ALA A 138 -5.69 -22.92 -14.27
N ALA A 139 -4.81 -23.42 -15.13
CA ALA A 139 -3.44 -23.77 -14.80
C ALA A 139 -2.52 -22.73 -15.43
N TRP A 140 -1.90 -21.89 -14.60
CA TRP A 140 -1.07 -20.76 -15.03
C TRP A 140 0.36 -21.20 -15.31
N ALA A 141 1.01 -20.56 -16.28
CA ALA A 141 2.41 -20.84 -16.61
C ALA A 141 3.32 -19.65 -16.30
N GLY A 142 4.56 -19.93 -15.94
CA GLY A 142 5.59 -18.91 -15.68
C GLY A 142 5.29 -18.06 -14.45
N GLU A 143 4.65 -18.63 -13.42
CA GLU A 143 4.44 -17.96 -12.14
C GLU A 143 5.78 -17.66 -11.47
N GLU A 144 6.66 -18.65 -11.44
CA GLU A 144 7.96 -18.59 -10.76
C GLU A 144 8.92 -17.56 -11.40
N GLN A 145 8.60 -17.18 -12.63
CA GLN A 145 9.32 -16.18 -13.42
C GLN A 145 8.68 -14.78 -13.32
N GLY A 146 7.70 -14.60 -12.43
CA GLY A 146 7.03 -13.33 -12.16
C GLY A 146 5.59 -13.25 -12.66
N LEU A 147 4.78 -14.28 -12.39
CA LEU A 147 3.32 -14.30 -12.65
C LEU A 147 2.96 -14.15 -14.13
N LEU A 148 3.81 -14.64 -15.04
CA LEU A 148 3.72 -14.30 -16.47
C LEU A 148 2.38 -14.72 -17.08
N GLY A 149 1.93 -15.93 -16.80
CA GLY A 149 0.71 -16.51 -17.34
C GLY A 149 -0.57 -15.85 -16.83
N SER A 150 -0.73 -15.72 -15.51
CA SER A 150 -1.90 -15.06 -14.92
C SER A 150 -1.94 -13.56 -15.25
N ARG A 151 -0.78 -12.89 -15.33
CA ARG A 151 -0.67 -11.50 -15.79
C ARG A 151 -1.09 -11.36 -17.24
N TYR A 152 -0.62 -12.24 -18.12
CA TYR A 152 -1.05 -12.24 -19.51
C TYR A 152 -2.58 -12.39 -19.63
N TYR A 153 -3.18 -13.30 -18.85
CA TYR A 153 -4.64 -13.45 -18.81
C TYR A 153 -5.34 -12.19 -18.30
N ALA A 154 -4.89 -11.62 -17.17
CA ALA A 154 -5.51 -10.43 -16.59
C ALA A 154 -5.39 -9.20 -17.51
N ASP A 155 -4.30 -9.08 -18.27
CA ASP A 155 -4.06 -7.98 -19.19
C ASP A 155 -4.79 -8.11 -20.54
N ASN A 156 -5.04 -9.33 -21.02
CA ASN A 156 -5.52 -9.57 -22.40
C ASN A 156 -6.89 -10.27 -22.49
N SER A 157 -7.39 -10.88 -21.42
CA SER A 157 -8.66 -11.61 -21.47
C SER A 157 -9.85 -10.66 -21.51
N PRO A 158 -10.76 -10.77 -22.49
CA PRO A 158 -11.99 -9.96 -22.52
C PRO A 158 -12.94 -10.29 -21.35
N SER A 159 -12.75 -11.44 -20.69
CA SER A 159 -13.54 -11.86 -19.54
C SER A 159 -13.15 -11.17 -18.23
N ILE A 160 -12.00 -10.47 -18.17
CA ILE A 160 -11.52 -9.89 -16.92
C ILE A 160 -12.51 -8.86 -16.35
N GLU A 161 -13.10 -8.03 -17.20
CA GLU A 161 -14.13 -7.03 -16.83
C GLU A 161 -15.42 -7.64 -16.28
N LYS A 162 -15.70 -8.91 -16.62
CA LYS A 162 -16.85 -9.66 -16.14
C LYS A 162 -16.51 -10.73 -15.11
N THR A 163 -15.26 -10.76 -14.62
CA THR A 163 -14.85 -11.70 -13.58
C THR A 163 -15.29 -11.19 -12.22
N ILE A 164 -16.10 -11.97 -11.51
CA ILE A 164 -16.68 -11.62 -10.20
C ILE A 164 -15.70 -11.85 -9.06
N ALA A 165 -14.88 -12.88 -9.15
CA ALA A 165 -13.83 -13.21 -8.19
C ALA A 165 -12.85 -14.24 -8.76
N TYR A 166 -11.69 -14.36 -8.12
CA TYR A 166 -10.69 -15.39 -8.37
C TYR A 166 -10.25 -16.08 -7.07
N ILE A 167 -10.23 -17.40 -7.02
CA ILE A 167 -9.57 -18.16 -5.95
C ILE A 167 -8.31 -18.83 -6.51
N ASN A 168 -7.16 -18.38 -6.01
CA ASN A 168 -5.86 -18.94 -6.30
C ASN A 168 -5.49 -20.00 -5.27
N MET A 169 -5.07 -21.18 -5.73
CA MET A 169 -4.56 -22.27 -4.90
C MET A 169 -3.07 -22.41 -5.13
N ASP A 170 -2.32 -22.27 -4.04
CA ASP A 170 -0.87 -22.32 -4.05
C ASP A 170 -0.37 -23.02 -2.79
N MET A 171 0.58 -23.94 -2.91
CA MET A 171 1.16 -24.65 -1.76
C MET A 171 0.12 -25.35 -0.86
N VAL A 172 -0.90 -25.99 -1.44
CA VAL A 172 -2.09 -26.51 -0.71
C VAL A 172 -2.02 -27.98 -0.30
N GLY A 173 -0.90 -28.65 -0.53
CA GLY A 173 -0.74 -30.09 -0.38
C GLY A 173 -0.28 -30.57 1.00
N HIS A 174 0.27 -29.71 1.85
CA HIS A 174 0.74 -30.11 3.17
C HIS A 174 0.54 -29.01 4.24
N GLY A 175 0.98 -29.24 5.48
CA GLY A 175 0.88 -28.27 6.58
C GLY A 175 -0.03 -28.75 7.72
N SER A 176 -0.70 -27.81 8.39
CA SER A 176 -1.67 -28.09 9.47
C SER A 176 -3.06 -28.47 8.95
N GLY A 177 -3.35 -28.17 7.68
CA GLY A 177 -4.67 -28.35 7.07
C GLY A 177 -5.66 -27.23 7.38
N ASN A 178 -5.25 -26.19 8.11
CA ASN A 178 -6.00 -24.93 8.15
C ASN A 178 -5.79 -24.18 6.83
N VAL A 179 -6.84 -23.49 6.38
CA VAL A 179 -6.91 -22.85 5.06
C VAL A 179 -7.17 -21.34 5.21
N PRO A 180 -6.11 -20.53 5.32
CA PRO A 180 -6.20 -19.08 5.24
C PRO A 180 -6.79 -18.65 3.91
N PHE A 181 -7.94 -17.99 3.96
CA PHE A 181 -8.58 -17.38 2.81
C PHE A 181 -8.18 -15.91 2.74
N ARG A 182 -7.02 -15.65 2.14
CA ARG A 182 -6.38 -14.32 2.16
C ARG A 182 -6.88 -13.47 1.00
N GLY A 183 -7.54 -12.34 1.30
CA GLY A 183 -8.05 -11.42 0.28
C GLY A 183 -9.30 -10.65 0.73
N GLU A 184 -9.78 -10.90 1.95
CA GLU A 184 -10.96 -10.25 2.53
C GLU A 184 -10.92 -8.72 2.41
N TYR A 185 -9.73 -8.12 2.49
CA TYR A 185 -9.60 -6.66 2.39
C TYR A 185 -10.03 -6.11 1.04
N TYR A 186 -9.77 -6.84 -0.04
CA TYR A 186 -10.09 -6.44 -1.41
C TYR A 186 -11.44 -6.99 -1.88
N GLY A 187 -11.93 -8.07 -1.27
CA GLY A 187 -13.25 -8.65 -1.55
C GLY A 187 -14.12 -8.91 -0.32
N PRO A 188 -14.39 -7.91 0.56
CA PRO A 188 -15.14 -8.14 1.79
C PRO A 188 -16.57 -8.64 1.54
N GLN A 189 -17.19 -8.22 0.43
CA GLN A 189 -18.52 -8.67 0.00
C GLN A 189 -18.54 -10.14 -0.39
N ILE A 190 -17.47 -10.64 -1.03
CA ILE A 190 -17.34 -12.05 -1.41
C ILE A 190 -17.14 -12.89 -0.16
N TRP A 191 -16.26 -12.46 0.74
CA TRP A 191 -16.06 -13.17 2.01
C TRP A 191 -17.33 -13.18 2.88
N LYS A 192 -18.04 -12.06 2.99
CA LYS A 192 -19.31 -12.00 3.71
C LYS A 192 -20.31 -13.03 3.20
N LEU A 193 -20.49 -13.09 1.87
CA LEU A 193 -21.37 -14.06 1.22
C LEU A 193 -20.95 -15.52 1.50
N LEU A 194 -19.65 -15.82 1.38
CA LEU A 194 -19.12 -17.15 1.68
C LEU A 194 -19.34 -17.51 3.15
N LYS A 195 -19.02 -16.61 4.08
CA LYS A 195 -19.18 -16.81 5.52
C LYS A 195 -20.64 -17.12 5.91
N GLU A 196 -21.61 -16.51 5.24
CA GLU A 196 -23.04 -16.73 5.50
C GLU A 196 -23.55 -18.08 4.97
N LYS A 197 -22.88 -18.68 3.97
CA LYS A 197 -23.42 -19.83 3.22
C LYS A 197 -22.54 -21.08 3.22
N LEU A 198 -21.28 -20.96 3.62
CA LEU A 198 -20.40 -22.10 3.76
C LEU A 198 -20.89 -23.00 4.92
N PRO A 199 -20.84 -24.33 4.76
CA PRO A 199 -21.12 -25.26 5.84
C PRO A 199 -20.23 -25.00 7.07
N GLU A 200 -20.78 -25.24 8.26
CA GLU A 200 -20.09 -24.99 9.53
C GLU A 200 -18.79 -25.80 9.62
N GLU A 201 -18.80 -27.05 9.15
CA GLU A 201 -17.63 -27.93 9.11
C GLU A 201 -16.49 -27.39 8.24
N ILE A 202 -16.80 -26.60 7.20
CA ILE A 202 -15.78 -25.92 6.38
C ILE A 202 -15.24 -24.69 7.14
N MET A 203 -16.13 -23.96 7.81
CA MET A 203 -15.77 -22.77 8.60
C MET A 203 -14.89 -23.07 9.82
N GLU A 204 -14.82 -24.33 10.26
CA GLU A 204 -13.90 -24.77 11.32
C GLU A 204 -12.43 -24.55 10.94
N TYR A 205 -12.04 -24.88 9.70
CA TYR A 205 -10.65 -24.83 9.23
C TYR A 205 -10.34 -23.71 8.23
N VAL A 206 -11.35 -23.04 7.68
CA VAL A 206 -11.17 -21.86 6.81
C VAL A 206 -11.20 -20.59 7.65
N LYS A 207 -10.13 -19.79 7.60
CA LYS A 207 -10.05 -18.51 8.34
C LYS A 207 -9.78 -17.36 7.37
N PRO A 208 -10.53 -16.25 7.47
CA PRO A 208 -10.26 -15.10 6.62
C PRO A 208 -8.92 -14.48 6.98
N GLY A 209 -8.18 -14.11 5.95
CA GLY A 209 -7.00 -13.29 6.07
C GLY A 209 -7.19 -12.00 5.28
N ARG A 210 -6.61 -10.91 5.78
CA ARG A 210 -6.65 -9.62 5.10
C ARG A 210 -6.21 -9.74 3.63
N GLY A 211 -5.07 -10.40 3.40
CA GLY A 211 -4.47 -10.61 2.09
C GLY A 211 -4.08 -9.32 1.36
N GLY A 212 -3.50 -9.46 0.18
CA GLY A 212 -3.13 -8.36 -0.69
C GLY A 212 -2.49 -8.85 -1.99
N PRO A 213 -2.16 -7.94 -2.92
CA PRO A 213 -1.32 -8.31 -4.07
C PRO A 213 0.00 -8.90 -3.59
N GLY A 214 0.62 -9.69 -4.46
CA GLY A 214 1.93 -10.34 -4.46
C GLY A 214 1.99 -11.76 -3.92
N GLY A 215 3.11 -12.41 -4.24
CA GLY A 215 3.44 -13.77 -3.82
C GLY A 215 2.74 -14.90 -4.57
N SER A 216 1.75 -14.64 -5.43
CA SER A 216 1.16 -15.64 -6.34
C SER A 216 0.21 -15.02 -7.38
N ASP A 217 -0.45 -15.86 -8.19
CA ASP A 217 -1.28 -15.49 -9.34
C ASP A 217 -2.57 -14.71 -9.02
N HIS A 218 -2.98 -14.55 -7.76
CA HIS A 218 -4.09 -13.66 -7.40
C HIS A 218 -3.73 -12.18 -7.62
N THR A 219 -2.45 -11.86 -7.70
CA THR A 219 -1.94 -10.50 -7.81
C THR A 219 -2.41 -9.75 -9.05
N PRO A 220 -2.29 -10.29 -10.28
CA PRO A 220 -2.70 -9.54 -11.46
C PRO A 220 -4.22 -9.34 -11.52
N PHE A 221 -5.01 -10.23 -10.92
CA PHE A 221 -6.45 -10.06 -10.77
C PHE A 221 -6.78 -8.88 -9.84
N LEU A 222 -6.13 -8.79 -8.68
CA LEU A 222 -6.28 -7.63 -7.79
C LEU A 222 -5.90 -6.34 -8.50
N GLN A 223 -4.83 -6.33 -9.32
CA GLN A 223 -4.40 -5.15 -10.11
C GLN A 223 -5.45 -4.68 -11.12
N LYS A 224 -6.36 -5.57 -11.57
CA LYS A 224 -7.53 -5.26 -12.40
C LYS A 224 -8.79 -4.94 -11.57
N GLY A 225 -8.65 -4.89 -10.25
CA GLY A 225 -9.75 -4.70 -9.31
C GLY A 225 -10.65 -5.91 -9.13
N VAL A 226 -10.33 -7.07 -9.71
CA VAL A 226 -11.09 -8.30 -9.47
C VAL A 226 -10.82 -8.76 -8.04
N PRO A 227 -11.84 -8.98 -7.19
CA PRO A 227 -11.65 -9.61 -5.89
C PRO A 227 -10.94 -10.95 -6.04
N ALA A 228 -9.74 -11.09 -5.49
CA ALA A 228 -8.97 -12.32 -5.59
C ALA A 228 -8.43 -12.77 -4.25
N PHE A 229 -8.38 -14.09 -4.07
CA PHE A 229 -8.07 -14.72 -2.81
C PHE A 229 -6.94 -15.74 -2.99
N ALA A 230 -5.93 -15.66 -2.14
CA ALA A 230 -4.89 -16.66 -2.05
C ALA A 230 -5.26 -17.72 -1.01
N VAL A 231 -5.21 -18.97 -1.43
CA VAL A 231 -5.40 -20.16 -0.61
C VAL A 231 -4.07 -20.89 -0.56
N MET A 232 -3.41 -20.76 0.59
CA MET A 232 -2.15 -21.43 0.94
C MET A 232 -2.34 -21.97 2.35
N THR A 233 -2.11 -23.28 2.57
CA THR A 233 -2.34 -23.91 3.87
C THR A 233 -1.42 -23.33 4.95
N GLU A 234 -1.84 -23.35 6.21
CA GLU A 234 -0.94 -22.94 7.30
C GLU A 234 0.10 -24.01 7.61
N GLY A 235 1.25 -23.56 8.10
CA GLY A 235 2.31 -24.43 8.59
C GLY A 235 3.66 -24.06 7.98
N TYR A 236 4.69 -24.82 8.36
CA TYR A 236 6.01 -24.66 7.78
C TYR A 236 6.11 -25.40 6.44
N HIS A 237 6.43 -24.67 5.38
CA HIS A 237 6.76 -25.21 4.06
C HIS A 237 8.28 -25.26 3.88
N PHE A 238 8.90 -26.18 4.62
CA PHE A 238 10.37 -26.27 4.78
C PHE A 238 11.13 -26.69 3.52
N LYS A 239 10.44 -27.17 2.48
CA LYS A 239 11.01 -27.52 1.16
C LYS A 239 10.59 -26.57 0.03
N TYR A 240 9.95 -25.44 0.35
CA TYR A 240 9.64 -24.41 -0.63
C TYR A 240 10.88 -24.04 -1.46
N HIS A 241 10.75 -24.08 -2.79
CA HIS A 241 11.83 -23.81 -3.74
C HIS A 241 13.09 -24.66 -3.52
N ARG A 242 12.92 -25.92 -3.10
CA ARG A 242 14.02 -26.87 -2.88
C ARG A 242 13.76 -28.21 -3.58
N PRO A 243 14.81 -28.95 -3.95
CA PRO A 243 14.66 -30.26 -4.63
C PRO A 243 13.83 -31.27 -3.85
N GLY A 244 13.76 -31.14 -2.52
CA GLY A 244 12.98 -32.03 -1.66
C GLY A 244 11.48 -31.72 -1.57
N ASP A 245 10.94 -30.80 -2.38
CA ASP A 245 9.49 -30.61 -2.49
C ASP A 245 8.86 -31.74 -3.31
N ASP A 246 8.78 -32.91 -2.67
CA ASP A 246 8.41 -34.18 -3.29
C ASP A 246 7.02 -34.65 -2.84
N ILE A 247 6.46 -35.60 -3.61
CA ILE A 247 5.12 -36.15 -3.39
C ILE A 247 4.91 -36.72 -1.99
N ASP A 248 5.97 -37.21 -1.34
CA ASP A 248 5.93 -37.77 0.02
C ASP A 248 5.55 -36.73 1.09
N LEU A 249 5.68 -35.43 0.79
CA LEU A 249 5.21 -34.35 1.67
C LEU A 249 3.71 -34.15 1.60
N ILE A 250 3.08 -34.57 0.49
CA ILE A 250 1.69 -34.27 0.19
C ILE A 250 0.78 -35.16 1.01
N LYS A 251 -0.19 -34.51 1.66
CA LYS A 251 -1.20 -35.14 2.51
C LYS A 251 -2.55 -35.13 1.79
N PRO A 252 -3.03 -36.28 1.28
CA PRO A 252 -4.27 -36.35 0.53
C PRO A 252 -5.48 -35.79 1.29
N GLU A 253 -5.53 -35.94 2.60
CA GLU A 253 -6.58 -35.39 3.45
C GLU A 253 -6.60 -33.86 3.48
N ILE A 254 -5.43 -33.20 3.34
CA ILE A 254 -5.33 -31.74 3.25
C ILE A 254 -5.78 -31.28 1.87
N LEU A 255 -5.33 -31.94 0.79
CA LEU A 255 -5.82 -31.67 -0.57
C LEU A 255 -7.35 -31.78 -0.63
N LYS A 256 -7.91 -32.82 0.00
CA LYS A 256 -9.36 -33.01 0.09
C LYS A 256 -10.04 -31.85 0.81
N ARG A 257 -9.54 -31.40 1.97
CA ARG A 257 -10.11 -30.26 2.71
C ARG A 257 -10.12 -28.98 1.87
N VAL A 258 -9.01 -28.68 1.19
CA VAL A 258 -8.92 -27.51 0.31
C VAL A 258 -9.89 -27.66 -0.87
N GLY A 259 -9.96 -28.85 -1.48
CA GLY A 259 -10.92 -29.16 -2.55
C GLY A 259 -12.37 -29.00 -2.11
N ASP A 260 -12.75 -29.51 -0.94
CA ASP A 260 -14.11 -29.39 -0.37
C ASP A 260 -14.48 -27.91 -0.17
N PHE A 261 -13.58 -27.12 0.41
CA PHE A 261 -13.77 -25.67 0.58
C PHE A 261 -13.97 -24.95 -0.75
N VAL A 262 -13.03 -25.12 -1.69
CA VAL A 262 -13.08 -24.40 -2.97
C VAL A 262 -14.27 -24.85 -3.80
N TYR A 263 -14.61 -26.15 -3.81
CA TYR A 263 -15.82 -26.65 -4.46
C TYR A 263 -17.10 -26.03 -3.87
N ALA A 264 -17.23 -25.96 -2.54
CA ALA A 264 -18.36 -25.30 -1.90
C ALA A 264 -18.42 -23.81 -2.25
N ALA A 265 -17.28 -23.11 -2.26
CA ALA A 265 -17.19 -21.72 -2.67
C ALA A 265 -17.61 -21.51 -4.14
N VAL A 266 -17.19 -22.40 -5.05
CA VAL A 266 -17.64 -22.41 -6.46
C VAL A 266 -19.16 -22.56 -6.53
N GLN A 267 -19.75 -23.52 -5.80
CA GLN A 267 -21.19 -23.75 -5.82
C GLN A 267 -21.99 -22.52 -5.38
N ILE A 268 -21.51 -21.81 -4.34
CA ILE A 268 -22.11 -20.58 -3.84
C ILE A 268 -21.96 -19.45 -4.85
N LEU A 269 -20.72 -19.06 -5.18
CA LEU A 269 -20.43 -17.86 -5.97
C LEU A 269 -20.92 -17.97 -7.42
N ALA A 270 -20.87 -19.17 -7.99
CA ALA A 270 -21.35 -19.39 -9.35
C ALA A 270 -22.88 -19.45 -9.45
N SER A 271 -23.61 -19.50 -8.32
CA SER A 271 -25.08 -19.65 -8.29
C SER A 271 -25.82 -18.46 -7.65
N GLU A 272 -25.11 -17.60 -6.91
CA GLU A 272 -25.71 -16.48 -6.18
C GLU A 272 -26.39 -15.48 -7.13
N PRO A 273 -27.65 -15.09 -6.91
CA PRO A 273 -28.26 -14.02 -7.70
C PRO A 273 -27.62 -12.64 -7.39
N GLY A 274 -27.82 -11.68 -8.28
CA GLY A 274 -27.40 -10.28 -8.07
C GLY A 274 -26.05 -9.92 -8.71
N ASP A 275 -25.70 -8.65 -8.62
CA ASP A 275 -24.44 -8.11 -9.13
C ASP A 275 -23.34 -8.25 -8.07
N LEU A 276 -22.28 -8.98 -8.44
CA LEU A 276 -21.11 -9.19 -7.57
C LEU A 276 -19.89 -8.39 -8.05
N ILE A 277 -20.02 -7.65 -9.16
CA ILE A 277 -18.94 -6.82 -9.71
C ILE A 277 -19.03 -5.45 -9.06
N GLN A 278 -18.01 -5.11 -8.27
CA GLN A 278 -17.97 -3.81 -7.60
C GLN A 278 -17.79 -2.67 -8.63
N PRO A 279 -18.60 -1.60 -8.57
CA PRO A 279 -18.34 -0.39 -9.36
C PRO A 279 -16.97 0.21 -9.03
N MET A 280 -16.28 0.77 -10.03
CA MET A 280 -14.96 1.39 -9.87
C MET A 280 -13.91 0.49 -9.18
N ARG A 281 -14.05 -0.84 -9.30
CA ARG A 281 -13.20 -1.82 -8.59
C ARG A 281 -11.69 -1.61 -8.75
N GLN A 282 -11.25 -1.10 -9.90
CA GLN A 282 -9.84 -0.80 -10.13
C GLN A 282 -9.40 0.45 -9.34
N ALA A 283 -10.21 1.50 -9.30
CA ALA A 283 -9.96 2.66 -8.44
C ALA A 283 -9.97 2.27 -6.96
N VAL A 284 -10.88 1.37 -6.56
CA VAL A 284 -10.91 0.81 -5.19
C VAL A 284 -9.62 0.04 -4.88
N TYR A 285 -9.11 -0.75 -5.82
CA TYR A 285 -7.81 -1.40 -5.66
C TYR A 285 -6.69 -0.37 -5.47
N TYR A 286 -6.61 0.64 -6.34
CA TYR A 286 -5.55 1.65 -6.25
C TYR A 286 -5.64 2.47 -4.98
N LEU A 287 -6.83 2.86 -4.54
CA LEU A 287 -7.03 3.45 -3.21
C LEU A 287 -6.39 2.52 -2.17
N LYS A 288 -6.90 1.28 -2.07
CA LYS A 288 -6.46 0.25 -1.10
C LYS A 288 -4.97 -0.08 -1.13
N TYR A 289 -4.34 0.03 -2.30
CA TYR A 289 -2.94 -0.33 -2.52
C TYR A 289 -1.96 0.78 -2.13
N GLN A 290 -2.40 2.02 -1.97
CA GLN A 290 -1.52 3.11 -1.55
C GLN A 290 -1.49 3.25 -0.03
N ASP A 291 -0.49 3.98 0.47
CA ASP A 291 -0.58 4.56 1.80
C ASP A 291 -1.37 5.86 1.65
N LEU A 292 -2.56 5.93 2.23
CA LEU A 292 -3.50 7.03 2.06
C LEU A 292 -3.46 7.96 3.27
N ALA A 293 -3.10 9.22 3.05
CA ALA A 293 -3.23 10.27 4.06
C ALA A 293 -4.57 11.00 3.93
N ASN A 294 -5.26 11.18 5.06
CA ASN A 294 -6.46 11.99 5.17
C ASN A 294 -6.05 13.38 5.68
N PHE A 295 -6.01 14.38 4.80
CA PHE A 295 -5.59 15.76 5.09
C PHE A 295 -6.68 16.61 5.75
N LYS A 296 -7.47 15.98 6.63
CA LYS A 296 -8.51 16.65 7.41
C LYS A 296 -7.94 17.08 8.76
N PHE A 297 -7.58 18.35 8.87
CA PHE A 297 -7.01 18.96 10.07
C PHE A 297 -8.03 19.11 11.23
N GLU A 298 -8.71 18.05 11.63
CA GLU A 298 -9.65 18.11 12.77
C GLU A 298 -8.91 18.06 14.11
N PRO A 299 -9.48 18.65 15.18
CA PRO A 299 -8.97 18.47 16.54
C PRO A 299 -8.85 17.00 16.89
N LEU A 300 -7.77 16.59 17.57
CA LEU A 300 -7.54 15.18 17.89
C LEU A 300 -8.72 14.53 18.65
N THR A 301 -9.38 15.26 19.55
CA THR A 301 -10.55 14.76 20.27
C THR A 301 -11.66 14.33 19.32
N HIS A 302 -11.95 15.17 18.32
CA HIS A 302 -12.91 14.88 17.27
C HIS A 302 -12.50 13.68 16.42
N VAL A 303 -11.20 13.57 16.09
CA VAL A 303 -10.64 12.43 15.37
C VAL A 303 -10.83 11.13 16.17
N ILE A 304 -10.59 11.13 17.48
CA ILE A 304 -10.78 9.95 18.35
C ILE A 304 -12.27 9.56 18.41
N GLU A 305 -13.16 10.54 18.59
CA GLU A 305 -14.61 10.33 18.66
C GLU A 305 -15.18 9.79 17.35
N LYS A 306 -14.83 10.41 16.21
CA LYS A 306 -15.27 10.01 14.87
C LYS A 306 -14.67 8.71 14.40
N HIS A 307 -13.42 8.40 14.79
CA HIS A 307 -12.79 7.16 14.38
C HIS A 307 -13.55 5.95 14.94
N GLY A 308 -13.90 5.96 16.24
CA GLY A 308 -14.82 4.99 16.86
C GLY A 308 -14.68 3.53 16.36
N ASP A 309 -15.82 2.88 16.09
CA ASP A 309 -15.97 1.50 15.60
C ASP A 309 -15.42 1.21 14.19
N ALA A 310 -14.51 2.03 13.65
CA ALA A 310 -13.87 1.81 12.35
C ALA A 310 -12.92 0.60 12.38
N LYS A 311 -13.49 -0.61 12.39
CA LYS A 311 -12.75 -1.90 12.36
C LYS A 311 -12.00 -2.15 11.05
N ASN A 312 -12.10 -1.26 10.06
CA ASN A 312 -11.49 -1.41 8.73
C ASN A 312 -11.24 -0.05 8.04
N SER A 313 -10.59 0.90 8.73
CA SER A 313 -10.13 2.12 8.07
C SER A 313 -9.11 1.78 6.97
N HIS A 314 -9.31 2.32 5.77
CA HIS A 314 -8.29 2.30 4.72
C HIS A 314 -7.43 3.59 4.74
N VAL A 315 -7.66 4.51 5.67
CA VAL A 315 -6.74 5.63 5.88
C VAL A 315 -5.54 5.13 6.69
N ASP A 316 -4.35 5.21 6.11
CA ASP A 316 -3.10 4.80 6.75
C ASP A 316 -2.55 5.91 7.67
N LEU A 317 -2.71 7.17 7.24
CA LEU A 317 -2.25 8.36 7.94
C LEU A 317 -3.39 9.38 8.13
N GLN A 318 -3.71 9.72 9.37
CA GLN A 318 -4.60 10.82 9.72
C GLN A 318 -3.75 11.99 10.22
N VAL A 319 -3.77 13.13 9.54
CA VAL A 319 -3.26 14.37 10.15
C VAL A 319 -4.34 14.94 11.07
N ALA A 320 -3.96 15.31 12.29
CA ALA A 320 -4.84 15.90 13.28
C ALA A 320 -4.15 17.11 13.90
N VAL A 321 -4.93 18.03 14.47
CA VAL A 321 -4.38 19.21 15.13
C VAL A 321 -4.73 19.25 16.61
N VAL A 322 -3.86 19.93 17.35
CA VAL A 322 -4.15 20.47 18.68
C VAL A 322 -4.42 21.96 18.51
N GLU A 323 -5.43 22.44 19.23
CA GLU A 323 -5.87 23.84 19.17
C GLU A 323 -5.93 24.35 20.62
N GLY A 324 -5.46 25.57 20.85
CA GLY A 324 -5.61 26.21 22.15
C GLY A 324 -7.04 26.72 22.34
N LYS A 325 -7.47 26.85 23.59
CA LYS A 325 -8.79 27.42 23.89
C LYS A 325 -8.92 28.83 23.34
N GLU A 326 -10.10 29.10 22.79
CA GLU A 326 -10.48 30.41 22.27
C GLU A 326 -10.34 31.49 23.38
N GLY A 327 -9.81 32.64 22.99
CA GLY A 327 -9.59 33.78 23.89
C GLY A 327 -8.28 33.76 24.69
N LEU A 328 -7.50 32.67 24.67
CA LEU A 328 -6.17 32.63 25.30
C LEU A 328 -5.09 33.21 24.39
N SER A 329 -4.06 33.82 24.97
CA SER A 329 -2.89 34.31 24.25
C SER A 329 -1.61 34.18 25.09
N GLY A 330 -0.44 34.39 24.47
CA GLY A 330 0.86 34.40 25.16
C GLY A 330 1.12 33.14 25.99
N ASP A 331 1.51 33.30 27.24
CA ASP A 331 1.86 32.18 28.14
C ASP A 331 0.66 31.30 28.51
N GLU A 332 -0.53 31.87 28.67
CA GLU A 332 -1.74 31.11 28.99
C GLU A 332 -2.09 30.13 27.86
N LEU A 333 -2.01 30.60 26.61
CA LEU A 333 -2.21 29.76 25.42
C LEU A 333 -1.20 28.62 25.34
N ARG A 334 0.08 28.91 25.61
CA ARG A 334 1.16 27.91 25.59
C ARG A 334 0.93 26.84 26.66
N VAL A 335 0.57 27.24 27.87
CA VAL A 335 0.27 26.32 28.98
C VAL A 335 -0.93 25.43 28.63
N ASP A 336 -2.00 25.98 28.05
CA ASP A 336 -3.17 25.21 27.62
C ASP A 336 -2.82 24.16 26.56
N ILE A 337 -2.06 24.55 25.53
CA ILE A 337 -1.59 23.62 24.50
C ILE A 337 -0.72 22.52 25.11
N ILE A 338 0.26 22.86 25.94
CA ILE A 338 1.16 21.88 26.57
C ILE A 338 0.38 20.90 27.46
N ASN A 339 -0.57 21.39 28.25
CA ASN A 339 -1.44 20.54 29.07
C ASN A 339 -2.26 19.56 28.22
N SER A 340 -2.76 20.00 27.06
CA SER A 340 -3.50 19.12 26.14
C SER A 340 -2.63 17.99 25.56
N LEU A 341 -1.33 18.21 25.42
CA LEU A 341 -0.36 17.22 24.93
C LEU A 341 0.02 16.18 25.99
N PHE A 342 0.04 16.55 27.28
CA PHE A 342 0.38 15.62 28.36
C PHE A 342 -0.63 14.47 28.51
N ASP A 343 -1.92 14.73 28.32
CA ASP A 343 -2.98 13.71 28.43
C ASP A 343 -3.09 12.79 27.22
N LEU A 344 -2.37 13.11 26.15
CA LEU A 344 -2.56 12.55 24.83
C LEU A 344 -2.17 11.07 24.72
N PRO A 345 -1.05 10.59 25.32
CA PRO A 345 -0.72 9.16 25.32
C PRO A 345 -1.81 8.29 25.96
N GLU A 346 -2.44 8.76 27.04
CA GLU A 346 -3.53 8.03 27.72
C GLU A 346 -4.82 8.02 26.89
N LYS A 347 -5.17 9.14 26.23
CA LYS A 347 -6.29 9.19 25.29
C LYS A 347 -6.09 8.22 24.12
N MET A 348 -4.87 8.18 23.58
CA MET A 348 -4.54 7.30 22.45
C MET A 348 -4.50 5.82 22.83
N LYS A 349 -4.10 5.45 24.06
CA LYS A 349 -4.22 4.07 24.55
C LYS A 349 -5.66 3.58 24.59
N LYS A 350 -6.61 4.47 24.86
CA LYS A 350 -8.05 4.16 24.90
C LYS A 350 -8.70 4.13 23.51
N ALA A 351 -8.12 4.81 22.53
CA ALA A 351 -8.61 4.87 21.16
C ALA A 351 -8.33 3.55 20.40
N LYS A 352 -9.38 2.77 20.12
CA LYS A 352 -9.26 1.54 19.34
C LYS A 352 -8.93 1.85 17.87
N GLY A 353 -7.99 1.10 17.30
CA GLY A 353 -7.64 1.20 15.88
C GLY A 353 -6.78 2.43 15.51
N LEU A 354 -6.43 3.28 16.47
CA LEU A 354 -5.52 4.40 16.27
C LEU A 354 -4.14 4.14 16.89
N SER A 355 -3.12 4.79 16.35
CA SER A 355 -1.77 4.80 16.91
C SER A 355 -1.10 6.13 16.62
N LEU A 356 -0.25 6.62 17.52
CA LEU A 356 0.50 7.84 17.25
C LEU A 356 1.65 7.58 16.27
N TYR A 357 1.87 8.56 15.39
CA TYR A 357 3.03 8.58 14.53
C TYR A 357 4.31 8.65 15.38
N ALA A 358 5.29 7.82 15.01
CA ALA A 358 6.62 7.85 15.60
C ALA A 358 7.65 7.84 14.46
N PRO A 359 8.68 8.72 14.48
CA PRO A 359 9.62 8.86 13.37
C PRO A 359 10.35 7.57 12.95
N ASN A 360 10.54 6.65 13.89
CA ASN A 360 11.23 5.37 13.68
C ASN A 360 10.28 4.19 13.39
N ARG A 361 8.97 4.44 13.23
CA ARG A 361 8.00 3.40 12.85
C ARG A 361 7.49 3.63 11.44
N SER A 362 7.46 2.57 10.64
CA SER A 362 6.86 2.64 9.31
C SER A 362 5.35 2.84 9.43
N ILE A 363 4.82 3.85 8.73
CA ILE A 363 3.37 4.10 8.58
C ILE A 363 2.70 2.83 8.02
N SER A 364 3.37 2.13 7.10
CA SER A 364 2.87 0.91 6.46
C SER A 364 2.80 -0.34 7.36
N MET A 365 3.50 -0.35 8.51
CA MET A 365 3.43 -1.50 9.44
C MET A 365 2.15 -1.49 10.28
N ASN A 366 1.67 -0.31 10.68
CA ASN A 366 0.41 -0.18 11.44
C ASN A 366 -0.80 -0.45 10.56
N SER A 367 -0.75 -0.02 9.30
CA SER A 367 -1.84 -0.28 8.38
C SER A 367 -2.02 -1.75 8.12
N ARG A 368 -0.95 -2.56 8.04
CA ARG A 368 -1.00 -4.05 7.98
C ARG A 368 -1.86 -4.69 9.07
N GLN A 369 -1.96 -4.06 10.24
CA GLN A 369 -2.77 -4.51 11.38
C GLN A 369 -4.18 -3.89 11.43
N GLY A 370 -4.61 -3.17 10.38
CA GLY A 370 -5.90 -2.49 10.32
C GLY A 370 -5.99 -1.24 11.20
N LYS A 371 -4.85 -0.60 11.51
CA LYS A 371 -4.79 0.62 12.34
C LYS A 371 -4.45 1.85 11.49
N THR A 372 -5.05 2.99 11.86
CA THR A 372 -4.69 4.31 11.33
C THR A 372 -3.58 4.92 12.19
N THR A 373 -2.56 5.50 11.55
CA THR A 373 -1.52 6.28 12.25
C THR A 373 -1.94 7.74 12.31
N VAL A 374 -1.93 8.36 13.48
CA VAL A 374 -2.30 9.77 13.69
C VAL A 374 -1.02 10.60 13.83
N MET A 375 -0.85 11.59 12.96
CA MET A 375 0.23 12.58 13.04
C MET A 375 -0.34 13.89 13.54
N LEU A 376 0.23 14.38 14.64
CA LEU A 376 -0.24 15.59 15.30
C LEU A 376 0.51 16.83 14.85
N GLY A 377 -0.26 17.88 14.59
CA GLY A 377 0.24 19.22 14.42
C GLY A 377 -0.47 20.21 15.32
N LEU A 378 -0.19 21.48 15.10
CA LEU A 378 -0.84 22.61 15.75
C LEU A 378 -1.76 23.34 14.77
N ARG A 379 -2.90 23.85 15.26
CA ARG A 379 -3.67 24.87 14.57
C ARG A 379 -3.11 26.26 14.88
N GLY A 380 -2.81 27.03 13.83
CA GLY A 380 -2.29 28.38 13.95
C GLY A 380 -0.83 28.44 14.38
N ILE A 381 -0.34 29.67 14.56
CA ILE A 381 1.05 29.95 14.94
C ILE A 381 1.18 30.81 16.21
N ASP A 382 0.06 31.23 16.81
CA ASP A 382 0.02 32.27 17.85
C ASP A 382 0.82 31.91 19.10
N SER A 383 0.87 30.62 19.45
CA SER A 383 1.63 30.14 20.61
C SER A 383 3.14 30.30 20.48
N PHE A 384 3.66 30.52 19.27
CA PHE A 384 5.08 30.70 19.00
C PHE A 384 5.39 31.88 18.07
N ARG A 385 4.41 32.70 17.68
CA ARG A 385 4.60 33.83 16.76
C ARG A 385 5.51 34.91 17.36
N ASP A 386 5.18 35.36 18.57
CA ASP A 386 5.91 36.36 19.35
C ASP A 386 7.22 35.82 19.95
N ASN A 387 7.28 34.51 20.23
CA ASN A 387 8.48 33.84 20.70
C ASN A 387 8.73 32.53 19.93
N PRO A 388 9.41 32.60 18.78
CA PRO A 388 9.63 31.45 17.87
C PRO A 388 10.40 30.27 18.46
N LYS A 389 11.07 30.44 19.62
CA LYS A 389 11.74 29.34 20.32
C LYS A 389 10.74 28.26 20.75
N TRP A 390 9.48 28.62 20.96
CA TRP A 390 8.42 27.67 21.31
C TRP A 390 8.13 26.64 20.21
N ALA A 391 8.41 26.96 18.95
CA ALA A 391 8.28 25.98 17.86
C ALA A 391 9.12 24.71 18.13
N LYS A 392 10.34 24.88 18.67
CA LYS A 392 11.20 23.75 19.03
C LYS A 392 10.65 22.97 20.22
N VAL A 393 10.15 23.65 21.24
CA VAL A 393 9.53 23.02 22.42
C VAL A 393 8.34 22.16 22.00
N LEU A 394 7.48 22.67 21.12
CA LEU A 394 6.32 21.96 20.60
C LEU A 394 6.71 20.70 19.79
N VAL A 395 7.79 20.78 19.00
CA VAL A 395 8.34 19.60 18.30
C VAL A 395 8.86 18.56 19.27
N GLU A 396 9.55 18.98 20.35
CA GLU A 396 10.02 18.10 21.42
C GLU A 396 8.87 17.43 22.18
N GLN A 397 7.69 18.07 22.25
CA GLN A 397 6.44 17.49 22.78
C GLN A 397 5.67 16.62 21.77
N GLY A 398 6.23 16.38 20.58
CA GLY A 398 5.67 15.44 19.61
C GLY A 398 4.81 16.07 18.51
N LEU A 399 4.80 17.40 18.36
CA LEU A 399 4.16 18.03 17.19
C LEU A 399 5.06 17.93 15.95
N HIS A 400 4.42 17.72 14.79
CA HIS A 400 5.10 17.49 13.52
C HIS A 400 4.99 18.67 12.56
N PHE A 401 3.85 19.36 12.61
CA PHE A 401 3.55 20.47 11.72
C PHE A 401 2.70 21.53 12.41
N ALA A 402 2.58 22.72 11.82
CA ALA A 402 1.59 23.72 12.18
C ALA A 402 0.83 24.17 10.93
N VAL A 403 -0.48 24.31 11.05
CA VAL A 403 -1.37 24.81 9.98
C VAL A 403 -1.56 26.29 10.20
N ALA A 404 -0.93 27.11 9.36
CA ALA A 404 -1.06 28.56 9.38
C ALA A 404 -2.17 28.98 8.41
N ASP A 405 -3.34 29.30 8.97
CA ASP A 405 -4.49 29.78 8.19
C ASP A 405 -4.41 31.30 7.91
N ASP A 406 -3.60 32.05 8.66
CA ASP A 406 -3.33 33.48 8.44
C ASP A 406 -1.87 33.81 8.82
N LEU A 407 -1.10 34.34 7.86
CA LEU A 407 0.26 34.83 8.06
C LEU A 407 0.40 36.33 7.75
N SER A 408 -0.70 37.04 7.50
CA SER A 408 -0.69 38.47 7.09
C SER A 408 0.21 39.34 7.97
N SER A 409 0.19 39.12 9.29
CA SER A 409 1.04 39.85 10.25
C SER A 409 2.56 39.70 10.05
N LEU A 410 3.01 38.70 9.28
CA LEU A 410 4.42 38.53 8.95
C LEU A 410 4.86 39.37 7.74
N PHE A 411 3.91 39.94 7.01
CA PHE A 411 4.13 40.72 5.79
C PHE A 411 3.80 42.21 6.01
N GLY A 412 4.56 43.08 5.35
CA GLY A 412 4.27 44.50 5.18
C GLY A 412 4.11 44.82 3.69
N GLU A 413 4.14 46.11 3.33
CA GLU A 413 3.94 46.57 1.94
C GLU A 413 5.02 46.05 0.96
N GLU A 414 6.25 45.86 1.43
CA GLU A 414 7.39 45.40 0.63
C GLU A 414 7.65 43.88 0.73
N GLY A 415 6.73 43.10 1.32
CA GLY A 415 6.89 41.66 1.53
C GLY A 415 7.17 41.29 3.00
N LEU A 416 7.97 40.25 3.26
CA LEU A 416 8.24 39.79 4.64
C LEU A 416 8.91 40.87 5.48
N THR A 417 8.30 41.17 6.64
CA THR A 417 8.90 42.06 7.64
C THR A 417 10.13 41.42 8.28
N GLU A 418 10.98 42.23 8.93
CA GLU A 418 12.15 41.71 9.66
C GLU A 418 11.78 40.71 10.76
N ASP A 419 10.64 40.91 11.43
CA ASP A 419 10.14 39.95 12.42
C ASP A 419 9.58 38.69 11.74
N GLY A 420 8.95 38.82 10.56
CA GLY A 420 8.60 37.70 9.69
C GLY A 420 9.81 36.85 9.31
N LYS A 421 10.90 37.46 8.83
CA LYS A 421 12.15 36.74 8.49
C LYS A 421 12.74 36.02 9.70
N LYS A 422 12.79 36.67 10.87
CA LYS A 422 13.23 36.06 12.13
C LYS A 422 12.36 34.85 12.51
N PHE A 423 11.04 34.97 12.37
CA PHE A 423 10.09 33.89 12.61
C PHE A 423 10.39 32.70 11.70
N ILE A 424 10.51 32.91 10.38
CA ILE A 424 10.80 31.85 9.41
C ILE A 424 12.12 31.14 9.73
N LYS A 425 13.19 31.89 9.98
CA LYS A 425 14.50 31.34 10.35
C LYS A 425 14.45 30.49 11.62
N ALA A 426 13.67 30.90 12.61
CA ALA A 426 13.50 30.14 13.84
C ALA A 426 12.71 28.85 13.60
N VAL A 427 11.64 28.90 12.79
CA VAL A 427 10.89 27.71 12.38
C VAL A 427 11.77 26.73 11.60
N ASN A 428 12.59 27.21 10.65
CA ASN A 428 13.54 26.38 9.91
C ASN A 428 14.53 25.63 10.83
N SER A 429 14.82 26.19 12.01
CA SER A 429 15.74 25.62 12.99
C SER A 429 15.05 24.72 14.04
N SER A 430 13.72 24.68 14.05
CA SER A 430 12.92 23.95 15.04
C SER A 430 12.61 22.50 14.64
N GLY A 431 12.60 22.20 13.34
CA GLY A 431 12.11 20.93 12.80
C GLY A 431 10.58 20.85 12.65
N LEU A 432 9.85 21.94 12.90
CA LEU A 432 8.41 22.05 12.66
C LEU A 432 8.15 22.32 11.18
N LEU A 433 7.27 21.54 10.55
CA LEU A 433 6.81 21.81 9.19
C LEU A 433 5.67 22.83 9.19
N LEU A 434 5.73 23.86 8.35
CA LEU A 434 4.58 24.76 8.12
C LEU A 434 3.73 24.29 6.95
N LEU A 435 2.42 24.26 7.18
CA LEU A 435 1.37 24.07 6.20
C LEU A 435 0.63 25.39 6.12
N VAL A 436 0.76 26.10 5.01
CA VAL A 436 0.31 27.49 4.89
C VAL A 436 -0.85 27.56 3.92
N LYS A 437 -1.86 28.39 4.21
CA LYS A 437 -3.03 28.59 3.36
C LYS A 437 -3.25 30.08 3.09
N GLY A 438 -3.98 30.35 2.02
CA GLY A 438 -4.63 31.65 1.81
C GLY A 438 -3.65 32.78 1.57
N LEU A 439 -2.49 32.48 0.96
CA LEU A 439 -1.52 33.49 0.58
C LEU A 439 -1.78 33.97 -0.83
N ASP A 440 -1.48 35.24 -1.07
CA ASP A 440 -1.33 35.73 -2.44
C ASP A 440 0.03 35.31 -3.03
N ALA A 441 0.19 35.49 -4.35
CA ALA A 441 1.40 35.10 -5.06
C ALA A 441 2.67 35.81 -4.53
N ALA A 442 2.57 37.08 -4.12
CA ALA A 442 3.73 37.83 -3.61
C ALA A 442 4.16 37.31 -2.23
N GLN A 443 3.19 37.00 -1.37
CA GLN A 443 3.43 36.39 -0.07
C GLN A 443 4.05 35.00 -0.19
N MET A 444 3.55 34.17 -1.13
CA MET A 444 4.13 32.86 -1.41
C MET A 444 5.59 32.96 -1.87
N LYS A 445 5.89 33.85 -2.83
CA LYS A 445 7.25 34.09 -3.32
C LYS A 445 8.19 34.54 -2.20
N GLY A 446 7.75 35.49 -1.36
CA GLY A 446 8.55 35.94 -0.22
C GLY A 446 8.93 34.79 0.73
N LEU A 447 8.01 33.86 1.02
CA LEU A 447 8.31 32.70 1.86
C LEU A 447 9.23 31.68 1.17
N LEU A 448 9.03 31.45 -0.13
CA LEU A 448 9.87 30.57 -0.94
C LEU A 448 11.33 31.06 -1.01
N GLU A 449 11.53 32.37 -1.05
CA GLU A 449 12.85 33.01 -1.08
C GLU A 449 13.53 33.02 0.28
N GLU A 450 12.81 33.34 1.36
CA GLU A 450 13.37 33.47 2.71
C GLU A 450 13.65 32.10 3.36
N SER A 451 12.75 31.12 3.17
CA SER A 451 12.80 29.87 3.92
C SER A 451 13.83 28.88 3.39
N LYS A 452 14.74 28.44 4.27
CA LYS A 452 15.77 27.44 3.94
C LYS A 452 15.30 25.98 4.05
N LYS A 453 14.09 25.76 4.58
CA LYS A 453 13.47 24.42 4.71
C LYS A 453 12.12 24.42 4.00
N PRO A 454 11.70 23.27 3.44
CA PRO A 454 10.47 23.21 2.69
C PRO A 454 9.24 23.38 3.60
N MET A 455 8.23 24.03 3.04
CA MET A 455 6.87 24.17 3.55
C MET A 455 5.89 23.48 2.59
N VAL A 456 4.64 23.33 3.02
CA VAL A 456 3.53 22.93 2.16
C VAL A 456 2.60 24.13 1.99
N PHE A 457 2.44 24.61 0.76
CA PHE A 457 1.44 25.61 0.42
C PHE A 457 0.15 24.91 0.04
N ILE A 458 -0.96 25.19 0.71
CA ILE A 458 -2.24 24.53 0.52
C ILE A 458 -3.19 25.50 -0.18
N GLU A 459 -3.43 25.25 -1.47
CA GLU A 459 -4.15 26.16 -2.34
C GLU A 459 -5.29 25.45 -3.07
N ARG A 460 -6.39 26.17 -3.33
CA ARG A 460 -7.51 25.68 -4.15
C ARG A 460 -7.24 25.84 -5.64
N GLU A 461 -6.60 26.95 -5.99
CA GLU A 461 -6.26 27.30 -7.36
C GLU A 461 -4.76 27.21 -7.59
N LEU A 462 -4.35 27.02 -8.85
CA LEU A 462 -2.94 26.93 -9.19
C LEU A 462 -2.27 28.29 -9.04
N PRO A 463 -1.11 28.36 -8.34
CA PRO A 463 -0.26 29.54 -8.37
C PRO A 463 0.23 29.84 -9.80
N ASP A 464 0.78 31.05 -10.00
CA ASP A 464 1.44 31.40 -11.25
C ASP A 464 2.66 30.50 -11.54
N GLU A 465 3.07 30.46 -12.81
CA GLU A 465 4.13 29.58 -13.31
C GLU A 465 5.46 29.80 -12.57
N GLU A 466 5.82 31.06 -12.29
CA GLU A 466 7.04 31.41 -11.56
C GLU A 466 7.01 30.85 -10.12
N THR A 467 5.87 30.93 -9.44
CA THR A 467 5.68 30.38 -8.10
C THR A 467 5.79 28.86 -8.11
N LEU A 468 5.22 28.20 -9.12
CA LEU A 468 5.32 26.75 -9.31
C LEU A 468 6.78 26.31 -9.54
N GLU A 469 7.52 27.04 -10.37
CA GLU A 469 8.95 26.77 -10.60
C GLU A 469 9.77 26.91 -9.31
N LEU A 470 9.52 27.95 -8.52
CA LEU A 470 10.18 28.15 -7.23
C LEU A 470 9.87 27.01 -6.24
N ILE A 471 8.62 26.53 -6.16
CA ILE A 471 8.25 25.37 -5.33
C ILE A 471 9.12 24.16 -5.69
N LYS A 472 9.32 23.91 -6.97
CA LYS A 472 10.14 22.80 -7.49
C LYS A 472 11.62 23.01 -7.17
N GLU A 473 12.18 24.17 -7.52
CA GLU A 473 13.60 24.50 -7.32
C GLU A 473 14.00 24.37 -5.83
N LYS A 474 13.16 24.92 -4.95
CA LYS A 474 13.42 24.94 -3.51
C LYS A 474 13.01 23.66 -2.79
N ASN A 475 12.48 22.66 -3.51
CA ASN A 475 12.00 21.37 -2.98
C ASN A 475 10.83 21.46 -1.98
N PHE A 476 9.97 22.47 -2.11
CA PHE A 476 8.73 22.64 -1.33
C PHE A 476 7.66 21.66 -1.83
N ALA A 477 6.41 21.82 -1.36
CA ALA A 477 5.27 21.13 -1.93
C ALA A 477 4.04 22.03 -2.03
N LEU A 478 3.22 21.74 -3.04
CA LEU A 478 1.89 22.29 -3.22
C LEU A 478 0.86 21.22 -2.84
N GLY A 479 0.05 21.52 -1.84
CA GLY A 479 -1.16 20.79 -1.48
C GLY A 479 -2.36 21.35 -2.25
N LEU A 480 -2.75 20.69 -3.33
CA LEU A 480 -3.89 21.11 -4.13
C LEU A 480 -5.18 20.61 -3.49
N VAL A 481 -6.05 21.54 -3.08
CA VAL A 481 -7.26 21.25 -2.33
C VAL A 481 -8.33 20.65 -3.25
N LEU A 482 -8.75 19.42 -2.94
CA LEU A 482 -9.96 18.81 -3.48
C LEU A 482 -11.14 19.28 -2.63
N GLY A 483 -11.88 20.25 -3.15
CA GLY A 483 -12.96 20.93 -2.45
C GLY A 483 -14.14 20.01 -2.10
N ALA A 484 -14.87 20.30 -1.02
CA ALA A 484 -15.94 19.41 -0.55
C ALA A 484 -17.04 19.15 -1.60
N ASP A 485 -17.39 20.17 -2.39
CA ASP A 485 -18.41 20.12 -3.44
C ASP A 485 -17.80 20.21 -4.85
N GLU A 486 -16.47 20.07 -4.96
CA GLU A 486 -15.77 20.20 -6.23
C GLU A 486 -15.97 18.97 -7.12
N ASP A 487 -16.29 19.22 -8.38
CA ASP A 487 -16.39 18.18 -9.40
C ASP A 487 -15.02 17.47 -9.60
N PRO A 488 -14.95 16.14 -9.44
CA PRO A 488 -13.68 15.42 -9.52
C PRO A 488 -12.97 15.53 -10.86
N ALA A 489 -13.70 15.68 -11.98
CA ALA A 489 -13.07 15.82 -13.29
C ALA A 489 -12.48 17.23 -13.47
N ALA A 490 -13.15 18.27 -12.96
CA ALA A 490 -12.60 19.63 -12.91
C ALA A 490 -11.34 19.69 -12.02
N TYR A 491 -11.40 19.11 -10.82
CA TYR A 491 -10.22 19.00 -9.95
C TYR A 491 -9.07 18.26 -10.64
N PHE A 492 -9.36 17.14 -11.31
CA PHE A 492 -8.33 16.33 -11.97
C PHE A 492 -7.59 17.11 -13.07
N LYS A 493 -8.28 17.98 -13.83
CA LYS A 493 -7.62 18.85 -14.82
C LYS A 493 -6.59 19.76 -14.16
N LYS A 494 -6.95 20.42 -13.05
CA LYS A 494 -6.03 21.25 -12.26
C LYS A 494 -4.85 20.43 -11.74
N LEU A 495 -5.12 19.22 -11.23
CA LEU A 495 -4.07 18.32 -10.73
C LEU A 495 -3.09 17.91 -11.85
N GLU A 496 -3.59 17.62 -13.05
CA GLU A 496 -2.75 17.25 -14.19
C GLU A 496 -1.91 18.42 -14.71
N GLU A 497 -2.48 19.64 -14.74
CA GLU A 497 -1.75 20.87 -15.05
C GLU A 497 -0.61 21.10 -14.05
N ALA A 498 -0.89 21.00 -12.74
CA ALA A 498 0.13 21.09 -11.71
C ALA A 498 1.21 20.02 -11.87
N LYS A 499 0.82 18.77 -12.15
CA LYS A 499 1.77 17.65 -12.32
C LYS A 499 2.67 17.88 -13.52
N LYS A 500 2.16 18.43 -14.62
CA LYS A 500 2.99 18.79 -15.79
C LYS A 500 4.00 19.88 -15.46
N ALA A 501 3.59 20.90 -14.69
CA ALA A 501 4.47 22.00 -14.31
C ALA A 501 5.61 21.55 -13.37
N ILE A 502 5.26 20.91 -12.24
CA ILE A 502 6.24 20.67 -11.17
C ILE A 502 6.58 19.19 -10.96
N GLY A 503 5.72 18.27 -11.39
CA GLY A 503 5.87 16.82 -11.17
C GLY A 503 5.20 16.35 -9.87
N SER A 504 4.73 15.10 -9.85
CA SER A 504 3.98 14.53 -8.71
C SER A 504 4.74 14.56 -7.38
N ARG A 505 6.08 14.52 -7.41
CA ARG A 505 6.98 14.58 -6.23
C ARG A 505 6.82 15.85 -5.38
N TYR A 506 6.22 16.91 -5.93
CA TYR A 506 6.00 18.19 -5.25
C TYR A 506 4.52 18.47 -5.02
N LEU A 507 3.64 17.51 -5.31
CA LEU A 507 2.21 17.63 -5.18
C LEU A 507 1.66 16.74 -4.08
N ILE A 508 0.63 17.23 -3.40
CA ILE A 508 -0.17 16.54 -2.40
C ILE A 508 -1.64 16.79 -2.74
N ILE A 509 -2.48 15.76 -2.71
CA ILE A 509 -3.94 15.94 -2.77
C ILE A 509 -4.43 16.24 -1.35
N VAL A 510 -5.00 17.43 -1.13
CA VAL A 510 -5.54 17.83 0.17
C VAL A 510 -7.06 17.74 0.15
N ASN A 511 -7.63 16.71 0.78
CA ASN A 511 -9.07 16.47 0.76
C ASN A 511 -9.83 17.28 1.82
N GLU A 512 -10.91 17.96 1.43
CA GLU A 512 -11.81 18.61 2.39
C GLU A 512 -12.84 17.63 2.98
N ASN A 513 -13.35 16.71 2.17
CA ASN A 513 -14.22 15.64 2.63
C ASN A 513 -13.40 14.58 3.36
N CYS A 514 -13.84 14.16 4.56
CA CYS A 514 -13.13 13.16 5.33
C CYS A 514 -13.12 11.79 4.62
N LEU A 515 -11.94 11.20 4.43
CA LEU A 515 -11.76 9.91 3.75
C LEU A 515 -12.25 8.71 4.57
N TRP A 516 -12.71 8.90 5.80
CA TRP A 516 -13.43 7.85 6.54
C TRP A 516 -14.89 7.73 6.10
N GLY A 517 -15.50 8.84 5.70
CA GLY A 517 -16.88 8.90 5.21
C GLY A 517 -17.02 8.46 3.75
N SER A 518 -18.25 8.17 3.32
CA SER A 518 -18.54 7.80 1.93
C SER A 518 -18.26 8.95 0.97
N ALA A 519 -18.70 10.18 1.28
CA ALA A 519 -18.51 11.34 0.40
C ALA A 519 -17.05 11.55 -0.03
N GLY A 520 -16.12 11.55 0.94
CA GLY A 520 -14.68 11.70 0.63
C GLY A 520 -14.10 10.51 -0.13
N LYS A 521 -14.53 9.28 0.20
CA LYS A 521 -14.11 8.08 -0.54
C LYS A 521 -14.60 8.11 -1.98
N ASP A 522 -15.88 8.40 -2.20
CA ASP A 522 -16.50 8.39 -3.52
C ASP A 522 -15.90 9.48 -4.41
N GLN A 523 -15.64 10.67 -3.85
CA GLN A 523 -14.94 11.74 -4.55
C GLN A 523 -13.52 11.33 -4.95
N MET A 524 -12.77 10.73 -4.01
CA MET A 524 -11.41 10.26 -4.28
C MET A 524 -11.36 9.12 -5.31
N LEU A 525 -12.33 8.20 -5.27
CA LEU A 525 -12.43 7.11 -6.26
C LEU A 525 -12.64 7.64 -7.67
N GLN A 526 -13.39 8.73 -7.84
CA GLN A 526 -13.57 9.40 -9.13
C GLN A 526 -12.27 10.04 -9.61
N VAL A 527 -11.52 10.73 -8.73
CA VAL A 527 -10.19 11.26 -9.08
C VAL A 527 -9.23 10.15 -9.49
N ILE A 528 -9.17 9.06 -8.72
CA ILE A 528 -8.34 7.89 -9.06
C ILE A 528 -8.74 7.27 -10.40
N SER A 529 -10.04 7.24 -10.71
CA SER A 529 -10.54 6.76 -12.00
C SER A 529 -9.96 7.56 -13.17
N GLU A 530 -9.92 8.89 -13.06
CA GLU A 530 -9.27 9.74 -14.07
C GLU A 530 -7.74 9.50 -14.14
N MET A 531 -7.07 9.37 -12.99
CA MET A 531 -5.64 9.03 -12.95
C MET A 531 -5.31 7.70 -13.65
N ILE A 532 -6.20 6.69 -13.52
CA ILE A 532 -6.03 5.41 -14.21
C ILE A 532 -6.14 5.59 -15.73
N LYS A 533 -7.10 6.40 -16.21
CA LYS A 533 -7.28 6.69 -17.64
C LYS A 533 -6.02 7.37 -18.22
N GLU A 534 -5.43 8.29 -17.47
CA GLU A 534 -4.18 8.97 -17.81
C GLU A 534 -2.91 8.15 -17.48
N LYS A 535 -3.06 6.86 -17.12
CA LYS A 535 -1.96 5.89 -16.92
C LYS A 535 -0.90 6.37 -15.91
N TYR A 536 -1.34 6.97 -14.81
CA TYR A 536 -0.44 7.36 -13.73
C TYR A 536 0.41 6.19 -13.24
N GLU A 537 1.68 6.46 -12.94
CA GLU A 537 2.58 5.43 -12.44
C GLU A 537 2.39 5.23 -10.94
N ARG A 538 2.86 4.08 -10.41
CA ARG A 538 2.84 3.80 -8.97
C ARG A 538 3.43 4.93 -8.13
N MET A 539 4.51 5.55 -8.60
CA MET A 539 5.15 6.66 -7.89
C MET A 539 4.30 7.92 -7.87
N ASP A 540 3.50 8.19 -8.91
CA ASP A 540 2.59 9.33 -8.91
C ASP A 540 1.56 9.21 -7.80
N TYR A 541 0.88 8.06 -7.72
CA TYR A 541 -0.07 7.78 -6.63
C TYR A 541 0.58 7.92 -5.25
N SER A 542 1.76 7.31 -5.08
CA SER A 542 2.47 7.35 -3.80
C SER A 542 2.81 8.79 -3.39
N ASN A 543 3.32 9.59 -4.33
CA ASN A 543 3.68 10.99 -4.09
C ASN A 543 2.46 11.81 -3.68
N LEU A 544 1.39 11.74 -4.47
CA LEU A 544 0.17 12.52 -4.30
C LEU A 544 -0.57 12.22 -2.99
N PHE A 545 -0.59 10.96 -2.55
CA PHE A 545 -1.34 10.57 -1.36
C PHE A 545 -0.56 10.70 -0.06
N THR A 546 0.76 10.45 -0.04
CA THR A 546 1.51 10.44 1.23
C THR A 546 3.00 10.81 1.08
N SER A 547 3.69 10.31 0.06
CA SER A 547 5.16 10.36 -0.01
C SER A 547 5.70 11.79 -0.12
N THR A 548 5.02 12.69 -0.85
CA THR A 548 5.44 14.11 -0.91
C THR A 548 5.38 14.76 0.46
N PHE A 549 4.30 14.54 1.22
CA PHE A 549 4.13 15.09 2.56
C PHE A 549 5.22 14.59 3.52
N ILE A 550 5.50 13.29 3.52
CA ILE A 550 6.53 12.69 4.39
C ILE A 550 7.94 13.14 4.00
N ARG A 551 8.23 13.31 2.70
CA ARG A 551 9.49 13.88 2.21
C ARG A 551 9.71 15.28 2.77
N VAL A 552 8.71 16.14 2.64
CA VAL A 552 8.79 17.53 3.09
C VAL A 552 8.93 17.62 4.61
N LEU A 553 8.16 16.82 5.37
CA LEU A 553 8.28 16.70 6.82
C LEU A 553 9.69 16.28 7.27
N ARG A 554 10.27 15.25 6.63
CA ARG A 554 11.64 14.79 6.94
C ARG A 554 12.67 15.88 6.64
N SER A 555 12.52 16.58 5.51
CA SER A 555 13.43 17.64 5.09
C SER A 555 13.39 18.83 6.05
N ALA A 556 12.20 19.22 6.53
CA ALA A 556 12.02 20.24 7.57
C ALA A 556 12.75 19.88 8.88
N ARG A 557 12.79 18.60 9.24
CA ARG A 557 13.51 18.06 10.42
C ARG A 557 15.01 17.86 10.23
N GLY A 558 15.57 18.23 9.07
CA GLY A 558 17.00 18.02 8.77
C GLY A 558 17.35 16.59 8.36
N GLY A 559 16.36 15.74 8.10
CA GLY A 559 16.56 14.43 7.46
C GLY A 559 16.84 14.54 5.96
N GLY A 560 17.28 13.44 5.35
CA GLY A 560 17.56 13.37 3.90
C GLY A 560 16.31 13.51 3.02
N THR A 561 16.53 13.83 1.75
CA THR A 561 15.46 14.09 0.75
C THR A 561 14.87 12.82 0.13
N THR A 562 15.38 11.65 0.50
CA THR A 562 14.93 10.33 0.04
C THR A 562 13.83 9.77 0.92
N THR A 563 12.65 9.59 0.35
CA THR A 563 11.56 8.79 0.93
C THR A 563 11.88 7.30 0.75
N THR A 564 12.53 6.69 1.72
CA THR A 564 12.52 5.23 1.86
C THR A 564 11.23 4.82 2.57
N PHE A 565 10.15 4.65 1.81
CA PHE A 565 9.12 3.73 2.26
C PHE A 565 9.55 2.32 1.90
N ALA A 566 9.32 1.38 2.82
CA ALA A 566 9.50 -0.03 2.56
C ALA A 566 8.75 -0.34 1.26
N TYR A 567 9.51 -0.78 0.25
CA TYR A 567 9.01 -1.55 -0.87
C TYR A 567 7.88 -2.43 -0.32
N ARG A 568 6.62 -2.23 -0.75
CA ARG A 568 5.57 -3.23 -0.48
C ARG A 568 6.07 -4.46 -1.25
N PRO A 569 6.74 -5.44 -0.59
CA PRO A 569 7.32 -6.60 -1.26
C PRO A 569 6.17 -7.55 -1.39
N PHE A 570 5.29 -7.20 -2.31
CA PHE A 570 4.30 -8.09 -2.80
C PHE A 570 4.05 -7.70 -4.26
#